data_AF-A0A2V6WJQ9-F1
#
_entry.id   AF-A0A2V6WJQ9-F1
#
_cell.length_a   1.000
_cell.length_b   1.000
_cell.length_c   1.000
_cell.angle_alpha   90.00
_cell.angle_beta   90.00
_cell.angle_gamma   90.00
#
_symmetry.space_group_name_H-M   'P 1'
#
loop_
_entity.id
_entity.type
_entity.pdbx_description
1 polymer ?
#
loop_
_entity_poly.entity_id
_entity_poly.type
_entity_poly.pdbx_seq_one_letter_code
_entity_poly.pdbx_strand_id
1 'polypeptide(L)' 'NTSYRILKQRTKALKGFSAEDDRYVAMDLDRPLIDFVGLARSLGVSGTRVEKSSDIGPAVEKALASGGPYLVDVRID' A
#
# COMPACT_ATOMS: atom_id res chain seq x y z
N ASN A 1 -1.71 -0.06 -1.83
CA ASN A 1 -1.46 -1.06 -0.78
C ASN A 1 -2.37 -0.82 0.44
N THR A 2 -3.65 -0.54 0.20
CA THR A 2 -4.58 -0.09 1.25
C THR A 2 -5.99 -0.63 1.02
N SER A 3 -6.21 -1.43 -0.02
CA SER A 3 -7.53 -1.93 -0.36
C SER A 3 -7.45 -3.22 -1.16
N TYR A 4 -8.39 -4.13 -0.94
CA TYR A 4 -8.55 -5.33 -1.74
C TYR A 4 -9.37 -5.05 -3.01
N ARG A 5 -8.71 -4.46 -4.01
CA ARG A 5 -9.37 -3.98 -5.24
C ARG A 5 -10.04 -5.09 -6.08
N ILE A 6 -9.42 -6.27 -6.17
CA ILE A 6 -9.98 -7.40 -6.95
C ILE A 6 -11.26 -7.93 -6.31
N LEU A 7 -11.31 -8.01 -4.99
CA LEU A 7 -12.50 -8.45 -4.25
C LEU A 7 -13.65 -7.44 -4.44
N LYS A 8 -13.38 -6.13 -4.31
CA LYS A 8 -14.37 -5.07 -4.58
C LYS A 8 -14.94 -5.15 -6.01
N GLN A 9 -14.09 -5.30 -7.02
CA GLN A 9 -14.52 -5.40 -8.42
C GLN A 9 -15.44 -6.60 -8.66
N ARG A 10 -15.14 -7.77 -8.06
CA ARG A 10 -15.98 -8.97 -8.21
C ARG A 10 -17.30 -8.86 -7.44
N THR A 11 -17.31 -8.31 -6.23
CA THR A 11 -18.55 -8.06 -5.47
C THR A 11 -19.47 -7.09 -6.21
N LYS A 12 -18.91 -6.04 -6.84
CA LYS A 12 -19.66 -5.10 -7.70
C LYS A 12 -20.24 -5.82 -8.94
N ALA A 13 -19.46 -6.67 -9.59
CA ALA A 13 -19.91 -7.41 -10.78
C ALA A 13 -21.03 -8.43 -10.48
N LEU A 14 -21.08 -8.97 -9.26
CA LEU A 14 -22.05 -9.98 -8.84
C LEU A 14 -23.36 -9.40 -8.27
N LYS A 15 -23.53 -8.07 -8.24
CA LYS A 15 -24.65 -7.39 -7.56
C LYS A 15 -24.89 -7.93 -6.13
N GLY A 16 -23.82 -8.30 -5.43
CA GLY A 16 -23.92 -8.79 -4.06
C GLY A 16 -24.45 -7.69 -3.13
N PHE A 17 -25.16 -8.05 -2.06
CA PHE A 17 -25.78 -7.11 -1.11
C PHE A 17 -24.87 -5.94 -0.66
N SER A 18 -23.55 -6.13 -0.58
CA SER A 18 -22.58 -5.07 -0.23
C SER A 18 -22.35 -4.01 -1.33
N ALA A 19 -22.84 -4.23 -2.55
CA ALA A 19 -22.77 -3.28 -3.67
C ALA A 19 -23.95 -2.29 -3.69
N GLU A 20 -25.04 -2.55 -2.96
CA GLU A 20 -26.18 -1.61 -2.87
C GLU A 20 -25.88 -0.41 -1.96
N ASP A 21 -25.04 -0.58 -0.93
CA ASP A 21 -24.72 0.46 0.08
C ASP A 21 -23.33 1.10 -0.07
N ASP A 22 -22.58 0.76 -1.13
CA ASP A 22 -21.19 1.21 -1.39
C ASP A 22 -20.22 0.96 -0.20
N ARG A 23 -20.56 -0.02 0.65
CA ARG A 23 -19.91 -0.26 1.94
C ARG A 23 -19.21 -1.62 1.95
N TYR A 24 -17.92 -1.60 1.62
CA TYR A 24 -17.08 -2.79 1.53
C TYR A 24 -16.34 -3.06 2.86
N VAL A 25 -17.04 -3.67 3.82
CA VAL A 25 -16.49 -3.98 5.15
C VAL A 25 -15.22 -4.85 5.04
N ALA A 26 -14.17 -4.49 5.79
CA ALA A 26 -12.86 -5.16 5.80
C ALA A 26 -12.12 -5.21 4.46
N MET A 27 -12.53 -4.41 3.47
CA MET A 27 -11.86 -4.33 2.17
C MET A 27 -10.97 -3.10 2.00
N ASP A 28 -11.07 -2.15 2.93
CA ASP A 28 -10.15 -1.01 3.07
C ASP A 28 -9.33 -1.19 4.35
N LEU A 29 -8.02 -1.04 4.19
CA LEU A 29 -6.99 -1.13 5.21
C LEU A 29 -6.46 0.28 5.50
N ASP A 30 -7.38 1.22 5.68
CA ASP A 30 -7.12 2.64 5.87
C ASP A 30 -7.42 3.13 7.31
N ARG A 31 -8.00 2.29 8.17
CA ARG A 31 -8.44 2.68 9.51
C ARG A 31 -8.09 1.63 10.58
N PRO A 32 -6.93 1.76 11.27
CA PRO A 32 -5.87 2.74 11.01
C PRO A 32 -5.06 2.41 9.75
N LEU A 33 -4.44 3.41 9.13
CA LEU A 33 -3.46 3.18 8.06
C LEU A 33 -2.27 2.40 8.61
N ILE A 34 -1.87 1.36 7.89
CA ILE A 34 -0.67 0.60 8.25
C ILE A 34 0.58 1.42 7.92
N ASP A 35 1.45 1.61 8.92
CA ASP A 35 2.78 2.19 8.74
C ASP A 35 3.81 1.11 8.43
N PHE A 36 3.89 0.73 7.15
CA PHE A 36 4.87 -0.24 6.68
C PHE A 36 6.33 0.22 6.86
N VAL A 37 6.59 1.53 6.80
CA VAL A 37 7.95 2.07 7.00
C VAL A 37 8.37 1.95 8.45
N GLY A 38 7.48 2.27 9.39
CA GLY A 38 7.68 2.04 10.82
C GLY A 38 7.91 0.56 11.14
N LEU A 39 7.10 -0.34 10.53
CA LEU A 39 7.28 -1.79 10.69
C LEU A 39 8.63 -2.27 10.17
N ALA A 40 9.05 -1.86 8.97
CA ALA A 40 10.38 -2.20 8.44
C ALA A 40 11.51 -1.75 9.39
N ARG A 41 11.42 -0.53 9.91
CA ARG A 41 12.41 0.01 10.86
C ARG A 41 12.48 -0.80 12.14
N SER A 42 11.36 -1.28 12.66
CA SER A 42 11.32 -2.15 13.85
C SER A 42 12.04 -3.49 13.65
N LEU A 43 12.17 -3.92 12.39
CA LEU A 43 12.88 -5.13 11.97
C LEU A 43 14.33 -4.86 11.54
N GLY A 44 14.84 -3.64 11.74
CA GLY A 44 16.19 -3.24 11.33
C GLY A 44 16.34 -2.92 9.83
N VAL A 45 15.23 -2.86 9.10
CA VAL A 45 15.20 -2.57 7.67
C VAL A 45 14.92 -1.08 7.46
N SER A 46 15.79 -0.39 6.72
CA SER A 46 15.56 1.00 6.35
C SER A 46 14.40 1.11 5.36
N GLY A 47 13.65 2.22 5.40
CA GLY A 47 12.54 2.39 4.47
C GLY A 47 12.10 3.83 4.27
N THR A 48 11.50 4.06 3.10
CA THR A 48 10.96 5.35 2.65
C THR A 48 9.57 5.14 2.04
N ARG A 49 8.69 6.13 2.24
CA ARG A 49 7.41 6.24 1.53
C ARG A 49 7.56 7.15 0.31
N VAL A 50 7.00 6.72 -0.81
CA VAL A 50 6.96 7.47 -2.08
C VAL A 50 5.51 7.74 -2.43
N GLU A 51 5.17 9.02 -2.59
CA GLU A 51 3.80 9.46 -2.92
C GLU A 51 3.66 10.01 -4.35
N LYS A 52 4.78 10.27 -5.02
CA LYS A 52 4.83 10.79 -6.39
C LYS A 52 5.53 9.81 -7.30
N SER A 53 5.00 9.63 -8.51
CA SER A 53 5.59 8.74 -9.52
C SER A 53 7.01 9.15 -9.92
N SER A 54 7.31 10.46 -9.94
CA SER A 54 8.64 11.01 -10.20
C SER A 54 9.70 10.54 -9.21
N ASP A 55 9.30 10.23 -7.98
CA ASP A 55 10.21 9.99 -6.87
C ASP A 55 10.52 8.49 -6.71
N ILE A 56 9.87 7.62 -7.49
CA ILE A 56 10.13 6.18 -7.47
C ILE A 56 11.57 5.88 -7.88
N GLY A 57 12.04 6.45 -9.01
CA GLY A 57 13.39 6.21 -9.53
C GLY A 57 14.47 6.55 -8.49
N PRO A 58 14.51 7.79 -7.99
CA PRO A 58 15.45 8.20 -6.94
C PRO A 58 15.35 7.35 -5.66
N ALA A 59 14.14 6.95 -5.25
CA ALA A 59 13.94 6.12 -4.06
C ALA A 59 14.50 4.70 -4.25
N VAL A 60 14.35 4.12 -5.44
CA VAL A 60 14.91 2.81 -5.77
C VAL A 60 16.43 2.87 -5.86
N GLU A 61 17.00 3.91 -6.49
CA GLU A 61 18.46 4.10 -6.53
C GLU A 61 19.05 4.18 -5.12
N LYS A 62 18.44 4.96 -4.23
CA LYS A 62 18.84 5.04 -2.81
C LYS A 62 18.71 3.70 -2.09
N ALA A 63 17.64 2.95 -2.35
CA ALA A 63 17.41 1.64 -1.76
C ALA A 63 18.52 0.65 -2.17
N LEU A 64 18.86 0.61 -3.46
CA LEU A 64 19.94 -0.24 -3.99
C LEU A 64 21.31 0.17 -3.45
N ALA A 65 21.58 1.46 -3.34
CA ALA A 65 22.83 1.98 -2.78
C ALA A 65 22.99 1.73 -1.27
N SER A 66 21.91 1.38 -0.55
CA SER A 66 21.97 1.12 0.90
C SER A 66 22.73 -0.15 1.27
N GLY A 67 23.04 -1.02 0.29
CA GLY A 67 23.86 -2.22 0.49
C GLY A 67 23.18 -3.32 1.32
N GLY A 68 21.87 -3.20 1.59
CA GLY A 68 21.11 -4.12 2.42
C GLY A 68 19.61 -4.09 2.10
N PRO A 69 18.79 -4.81 2.87
CA PRO A 69 17.35 -4.78 2.69
C PRO A 69 16.82 -3.36 2.91
N TYR A 70 15.96 -2.91 1.99
CA TYR A 70 15.36 -1.58 2.03
C TYR A 70 13.91 -1.63 1.55
N LEU A 71 13.00 -1.05 2.33
CA LEU A 71 11.58 -0.95 1.97
C LEU A 71 11.29 0.35 1.22
N VAL A 72 10.70 0.24 0.03
CA VAL A 72 10.10 1.37 -0.68
C VAL A 72 8.58 1.18 -0.68
N ASP A 73 7.87 1.93 0.18
CA ASP A 73 6.39 1.93 0.23
C ASP A 73 5.85 2.94 -0.78
N VAL A 74 5.37 2.46 -1.93
CA VAL A 74 4.84 3.29 -3.01
C VAL A 74 3.32 3.43 -2.86
N ARG A 75 2.86 4.66 -2.66
CA ARG A 75 1.44 5.03 -2.61
C ARG A 75 1.16 6.13 -3.64
N ILE A 76 0.70 5.72 -4.80
CA ILE A 76 0.33 6.63 -5.88
C ILE A 76 -1.16 6.38 -6.15
N ASP A 77 -1.93 7.46 -6.26
CA ASP A 77 -3.35 7.44 -6.65
C ASP A 77 -3.52 7.13 -8.15
#